data_AF-A0A7X7BSE1-F1
#
_entry.id   AF-A0A7X7BSE1-F1
#
_cell.length_a   1.000
_cell.length_b   1.000
_cell.length_c   1.000
_cell.angle_alpha   90.00
_cell.angle_beta   90.00
_cell.angle_gamma   90.00
#
_symmetry.space_group_name_H-M   'P 1'
#
loop_
_entity.id
_entity.type
_entity.pdbx_description
1 polymer ?
#
loop_
_entity_poly.entity_id
_entity_poly.type
_entity_poly.pdbx_seq_one_letter_code
_entity_poly.pdbx_strand_id
1 'polypeptide(L)' 'MKLTQAQLAKYMDHTMLKPEATPEMIDKTVEEARKYNTASVCINPYWV' A
#
# COMPACT_ATOMS: atom_id res chain seq x y z
N MET A 1 5.57 23.40 9.27
CA MET A 1 4.86 22.22 9.85
C MET A 1 5.62 20.97 9.41
N LYS A 2 6.06 20.10 10.34
CA LYS A 2 6.68 18.81 9.98
C LYS A 2 5.71 17.69 10.40
N LEU A 3 5.35 16.82 9.47
CA LEU A 3 4.58 15.61 9.76
C LEU A 3 5.55 14.49 10.16
N THR A 4 5.12 13.64 11.09
CA THR A 4 5.79 12.35 11.35
C THR A 4 5.49 11.37 10.21
N GLN A 5 6.29 10.30 10.07
CA GLN A 5 6.03 9.27 9.05
C GLN A 5 4.62 8.67 9.16
N ALA A 6 4.15 8.37 10.38
CA ALA A 6 2.82 7.81 10.59
C ALA A 6 1.70 8.79 10.18
N GLN A 7 1.88 10.10 10.44
CA GLN A 7 0.93 11.11 9.98
C GLN A 7 0.97 11.27 8.46
N LEU A 8 2.15 11.22 7.85
CA LEU A 8 2.28 11.31 6.40
C LEU A 8 1.66 10.09 5.69
N ALA A 9 1.83 8.89 6.25
CA ALA A 9 1.28 7.65 5.70
C ALA A 9 -0.25 7.69 5.54
N LYS A 10 -0.95 8.43 6.41
CA LYS A 10 -2.40 8.65 6.31
C LYS A 10 -2.87 9.45 5.10
N TYR A 11 -1.95 10.02 4.34
CA TYR A 11 -2.22 10.72 3.08
C TYR A 11 -1.70 9.96 1.85
N MET A 12 -1.24 8.73 2.02
CA MET A 12 -0.68 7.92 0.95
C MET A 12 -1.48 6.64 0.74
N ASP A 13 -1.54 6.19 -0.51
CA ASP A 13 -2.07 4.89 -0.90
C ASP A 13 -0.92 3.98 -1.31
N HIS A 14 -0.80 2.83 -0.67
CA HIS A 14 0.27 1.88 -1.02
C HIS A 14 -0.12 1.16 -2.30
N THR A 15 0.66 1.33 -3.36
CA THR A 15 0.24 1.00 -4.73
C THR A 15 1.09 -0.10 -5.35
N MET A 16 0.43 -1.13 -5.90
CA MET A 16 1.05 -2.20 -6.70
C MET A 16 0.20 -2.47 -7.94
N LEU A 17 0.54 -1.80 -9.04
CA LEU A 17 -0.15 -1.91 -10.34
C LEU A 17 0.74 -2.46 -11.46
N LYS A 18 1.91 -3.00 -11.12
CA LYS A 18 2.80 -3.62 -12.10
C LYS A 18 2.10 -4.80 -12.77
N PRO A 19 2.19 -4.97 -14.10
CA PRO A 19 1.56 -6.08 -14.79
C PRO A 19 2.15 -7.44 -14.38
N GLU A 20 3.40 -7.47 -13.90
CA GLU A 20 4.06 -8.67 -13.39
C GLU A 20 3.82 -8.91 -11.90
N ALA A 21 2.87 -8.21 -11.26
CA ALA A 21 2.56 -8.41 -9.85
C ALA A 21 2.14 -9.86 -9.59
N THR A 22 2.84 -10.53 -8.68
CA THR A 22 2.52 -11.88 -8.22
C THR A 22 1.66 -11.83 -6.96
N PRO A 23 0.96 -12.92 -6.57
CA PRO A 23 0.20 -12.97 -5.32
C PRO A 23 1.06 -12.59 -4.10
N GLU A 24 2.28 -13.11 -4.03
CA GLU A 24 3.24 -12.82 -2.96
C GLU A 24 3.60 -11.32 -2.87
N MET A 25 3.69 -10.64 -4.02
CA MET A 25 3.92 -9.19 -4.07
C MET A 25 2.70 -8.42 -3.56
N ILE A 26 1.48 -8.89 -3.84
CA ILE A 26 0.24 -8.30 -3.35
C ILE A 26 0.14 -8.48 -1.83
N ASP A 27 0.38 -9.69 -1.32
CA ASP A 27 0.37 -9.97 0.12
C ASP A 27 1.36 -9.07 0.87
N LYS A 28 2.60 -8.99 0.35
CA LYS A 28 3.61 -8.09 0.90
C LYS A 28 3.18 -6.63 0.87
N THR A 29 2.54 -6.19 -0.22
CA THR A 29 1.99 -4.83 -0.33
C THR A 29 0.96 -4.59 0.78
N VAL A 30 0.01 -5.50 0.97
CA VAL A 30 -1.02 -5.37 2.02
C VAL A 30 -0.40 -5.37 3.42
N GLU A 31 0.61 -6.21 3.69
CA GLU A 31 1.33 -6.23 4.96
C GLU A 31 2.07 -4.91 5.24
N GLU A 32 2.75 -4.36 4.25
CA GLU A 32 3.45 -3.06 4.35
C GLU A 32 2.46 -1.92 4.59
N ALA A 33 1.35 -1.90 3.85
CA ALA A 33 0.28 -0.92 4.03
C ALA A 33 -0.29 -0.95 5.45
N ARG A 34 -0.48 -2.15 6.03
CA ARG A 34 -0.89 -2.32 7.44
C ARG A 34 0.19 -1.84 8.40
N LYS A 35 1.45 -2.18 8.15
CA LYS A 35 2.61 -1.78 8.99
C LYS A 35 2.73 -0.25 9.09
N TYR A 36 2.60 0.45 7.96
CA TYR A 36 2.68 1.92 7.91
C TYR A 36 1.32 2.59 8.12
N ASN A 37 0.23 1.82 8.15
CA ASN A 37 -1.13 2.26 8.35
C ASN A 37 -1.54 3.33 7.31
N THR A 38 -1.26 3.05 6.03
CA THR A 38 -1.58 3.91 4.89
C THR A 38 -3.10 4.14 4.77
N ALA A 39 -3.51 5.14 3.99
CA ALA A 39 -4.93 5.46 3.81
C ALA A 39 -5.67 4.30 3.12
N SER A 40 -5.10 3.80 2.04
CA SER A 40 -5.61 2.62 1.34
C SER A 40 -4.49 1.81 0.67
N VAL A 41 -4.91 0.75 -0.04
CA VAL A 41 -4.07 -0.06 -0.92
C VAL A 41 -4.68 -0.01 -2.32
N CYS A 42 -3.85 0.26 -3.33
CA CYS A 42 -4.27 0.32 -4.72
C CYS A 42 -3.60 -0.81 -5.52
N ILE A 43 -4.40 -1.79 -5.94
CA ILE A 43 -3.96 -2.97 -6.69
C ILE A 43 -4.89 -3.23 -7.87
N ASN A 44 -4.45 -4.03 -8.83
CA ASN A 44 -5.30 -4.38 -9.98
C ASN A 44 -6.58 -5.10 -9.50
N PRO A 45 -7.77 -4.78 -10.03
CA PRO A 45 -9.05 -5.31 -9.53
C PRO A 45 -9.18 -6.84 -9.51
N TYR A 46 -8.41 -7.54 -10.35
CA TYR A 46 -8.36 -9.01 -10.37
C TYR A 46 -7.88 -9.61 -9.03
N TRP A 47 -7.20 -8.84 -8.18
CA TRP A 47 -6.69 -9.27 -6.88
C TRP A 47 -7.64 -9.00 -5.70
N VAL A 48 -8.82 -8.42 -5.96
CA VAL A 48 -9.86 -8.11 -4.94
C VAL A 48 -10.96 -9.16 -5.01
#